data_AF-A0A7S0YQT5-F1
#
_entry.id   AF-A0A7S0YQT5-F1
#
_cell.length_a   1.000
_cell.length_b   1.000
_cell.length_c   1.000
_cell.angle_alpha   90.00
_cell.angle_beta   90.00
_cell.angle_gamma   90.00
#
_symmetry.space_group_name_H-M   'P 1'
#
loop_
_entity.id
_entity.type
_entity.pdbx_description
1 polymer ?
#
loop_
_entity_poly.entity_id
_entity_poly.type
_entity_poly.pdbx_seq_one_letter_code
_entity_poly.pdbx_strand_id
1 'polypeptide(L)'
;GCMAQRYAEELSGELPEVDAVVGFENYAQIGPRIEEIVTKSGFSMPTVEVGSTDVPFRPEWERYRITQQHAGYLRVAEGCDHKCTFCAIPSWRGRFRSKAFSAVMEEAAKLAASGVTELNLIAEDTNQWGQDFGQEDPRRLADLLHAIAG
;
A
#
# COMPACT_ATOMS: atom_id res chain seq x y z
N GLY A 1 -7.51 -5.76 -1.95
CA GLY A 1 -7.29 -4.70 -2.97
C GLY A 1 -8.28 -3.54 -2.81
N CYS A 2 -8.13 -2.46 -3.57
CA CYS A 2 -8.96 -1.24 -3.45
C CYS A 2 -10.46 -1.47 -3.68
N MET A 3 -10.81 -2.24 -4.73
CA MET A 3 -12.21 -2.55 -5.03
C MET A 3 -12.85 -3.34 -3.89
N ALA A 4 -12.17 -4.38 -3.41
CA ALA A 4 -12.58 -5.17 -2.24
C ALA A 4 -12.75 -4.30 -0.99
N GLN A 5 -11.83 -3.37 -0.71
CA GLN A 5 -11.95 -2.46 0.43
C GLN A 5 -13.24 -1.63 0.38
N ARG A 6 -13.60 -1.16 -0.81
CA ARG A 6 -14.70 -0.21 -0.98
C ARG A 6 -16.07 -0.87 -1.15
N TYR A 7 -16.12 -2.03 -1.79
CA TYR A 7 -17.34 -2.69 -2.23
C TYR A 7 -17.45 -4.12 -1.67
N ALA A 8 -16.95 -4.33 -0.45
CA ALA A 8 -16.76 -5.67 0.10
C ALA A 8 -18.06 -6.49 0.15
N GLU A 9 -19.14 -5.88 0.64
CA GLU A 9 -20.46 -6.52 0.79
C GLU A 9 -21.10 -6.82 -0.56
N GLU A 10 -21.03 -5.85 -1.49
CA GLU A 10 -21.55 -6.00 -2.86
C GLU A 10 -20.80 -7.11 -3.60
N LEU A 11 -19.46 -7.12 -3.55
CA LEU A 11 -18.65 -8.17 -4.17
C LEU A 11 -18.94 -9.55 -3.57
N SER A 12 -19.13 -9.66 -2.25
CA SER A 12 -19.46 -10.94 -1.61
C SER A 12 -20.86 -11.45 -2.02
N GLY A 13 -21.82 -10.53 -2.24
CA GLY A 13 -23.16 -10.86 -2.70
C GLY A 13 -23.24 -11.20 -4.19
N GLU A 14 -22.52 -10.47 -5.04
CA GLU A 14 -22.58 -10.60 -6.50
C GLU A 14 -21.63 -11.67 -7.06
N LEU A 15 -20.55 -11.99 -6.34
CA LEU A 15 -19.56 -13.00 -6.74
C LEU A 15 -19.51 -14.15 -5.72
N PRO A 16 -20.60 -14.92 -5.54
CA PRO A 16 -20.63 -16.02 -4.57
C PRO A 16 -19.63 -17.15 -4.89
N GLU A 17 -19.08 -17.19 -6.10
CA GLU A 17 -18.06 -18.16 -6.52
C GLU A 17 -16.64 -17.87 -5.99
N VAL A 18 -16.38 -16.67 -5.45
CA VAL A 18 -15.06 -16.37 -4.89
C VAL A 18 -14.93 -16.89 -3.47
N ASP A 19 -13.74 -17.36 -3.10
CA ASP A 19 -13.50 -17.90 -1.75
C ASP A 19 -13.35 -16.78 -0.70
N ALA A 20 -12.84 -15.61 -1.09
CA ALA A 20 -12.60 -14.49 -0.19
C ALA A 20 -12.57 -13.12 -0.89
N VAL A 21 -13.05 -12.09 -0.18
CA VAL A 21 -12.97 -10.67 -0.55
C VAL A 21 -12.06 -9.97 0.46
N VAL A 22 -10.81 -9.71 0.04
CA VAL A 22 -9.76 -9.18 0.95
C VAL A 22 -9.42 -7.73 0.61
N GLY A 23 -9.47 -6.86 1.61
CA GLY A 23 -9.07 -5.45 1.56
C GLY A 23 -7.55 -5.27 1.38
N PHE A 24 -7.04 -4.05 1.48
CA PHE A 24 -5.59 -3.82 1.41
C PHE A 24 -4.88 -3.90 2.76
N GLU A 25 -5.63 -3.77 3.86
CA GLU A 25 -5.08 -3.94 5.20
C GLU A 25 -4.54 -5.35 5.46
N ASN A 26 -5.24 -6.36 4.96
CA ASN A 26 -4.97 -7.75 5.28
C ASN A 26 -3.97 -8.43 4.34
N TYR A 27 -3.14 -7.67 3.61
CA TYR A 27 -2.14 -8.27 2.72
C TYR A 27 -1.19 -9.25 3.43
N ALA A 28 -0.81 -8.99 4.69
CA ALA A 28 0.01 -9.91 5.47
C ALA A 28 -0.69 -11.26 5.78
N GLN A 29 -2.02 -11.29 5.73
CA GLN A 29 -2.83 -12.49 6.00
C GLN A 29 -3.16 -13.28 4.74
N ILE A 30 -2.78 -12.79 3.54
CA ILE A 30 -3.08 -13.49 2.28
C ILE A 30 -2.50 -14.90 2.26
N GLY A 31 -1.26 -15.10 2.73
CA GLY A 31 -0.62 -16.43 2.76
C GLY A 31 -1.42 -17.45 3.60
N PRO A 32 -1.59 -17.20 4.92
CA PRO A 32 -2.41 -18.05 5.78
C PRO A 32 -3.83 -18.27 5.26
N ARG A 33 -4.45 -17.24 4.66
CA ARG A 33 -5.79 -17.34 4.09
C ARG A 33 -5.85 -18.28 2.88
N ILE A 34 -4.86 -18.21 1.98
CA ILE A 34 -4.78 -19.12 0.84
C ILE A 34 -4.61 -20.57 1.33
N GLU A 35 -3.78 -20.79 2.35
CA GLU A 35 -3.62 -22.13 2.95
C GLU A 35 -4.93 -22.65 3.53
N GLU A 36 -5.69 -21.82 4.25
CA GLU A 36 -7.02 -22.19 4.75
C GLU A 36 -7.98 -22.55 3.61
N ILE A 37 -8.06 -21.72 2.56
CA ILE A 37 -8.96 -21.93 1.42
C ILE A 37 -8.61 -23.24 0.70
N VAL A 38 -7.34 -23.49 0.42
CA VAL A 38 -6.88 -24.67 -0.33
C VAL A 38 -7.02 -25.96 0.48
N THR A 39 -6.95 -25.89 1.80
CA THR A 39 -7.10 -27.06 2.68
C THR A 39 -8.55 -27.36 3.06
N LYS A 40 -9.43 -26.37 2.94
CA LYS A 40 -10.86 -26.53 3.20
C LYS A 40 -11.52 -27.36 2.09
N SER A 41 -12.38 -28.29 2.50
CA SER A 41 -13.16 -29.12 1.59
C SER A 41 -14.62 -28.69 1.58
N GLY A 42 -15.18 -28.47 0.39
CA GLY A 42 -16.58 -28.09 0.18
C GLY A 42 -16.77 -26.61 -0.15
N PHE A 43 -17.96 -26.28 -0.62
CA PHE A 43 -18.34 -24.90 -0.94
C PHE A 43 -18.68 -24.13 0.34
N SER A 44 -18.19 -22.89 0.46
CA SER A 44 -18.60 -21.94 1.50
C SER A 44 -18.77 -20.55 0.92
N MET A 45 -19.62 -19.74 1.54
CA MET A 45 -19.76 -18.32 1.19
C MET A 45 -18.41 -17.60 1.28
N PRO A 46 -18.21 -16.52 0.49
CA PRO A 46 -16.97 -15.75 0.53
C PRO A 46 -16.69 -15.19 1.91
N THR A 47 -15.44 -15.32 2.37
CA THR A 47 -15.01 -14.63 3.59
C THR A 47 -14.71 -13.16 3.28
N VAL A 48 -15.28 -12.23 4.03
CA VAL A 48 -15.04 -10.78 3.84
C VAL A 48 -14.05 -10.26 4.88
N GLU A 49 -12.94 -9.69 4.42
CA GLU A 49 -11.83 -9.23 5.25
C GLU A 49 -11.40 -7.82 4.86
N VAL A 50 -12.18 -6.84 5.30
CA VAL A 50 -11.90 -5.42 5.13
C VAL A 50 -11.95 -4.72 6.48
N GLY A 51 -11.22 -3.63 6.61
CA GLY A 51 -11.08 -2.95 7.90
C GLY A 51 -10.40 -1.60 7.79
N SER A 52 -9.53 -1.27 8.75
CA SER A 52 -8.97 0.06 8.93
C SER A 52 -8.17 0.55 7.72
N THR A 53 -8.31 1.84 7.45
CA THR A 53 -7.46 2.57 6.49
C THR A 53 -6.12 2.99 7.09
N ASP A 54 -5.99 2.95 8.42
CA ASP A 54 -4.78 3.31 9.16
C ASP A 54 -3.88 2.09 9.38
N VAL A 55 -3.36 1.56 8.26
CA VAL A 55 -2.49 0.38 8.27
C VAL A 55 -1.05 0.85 8.39
N PRO A 56 -0.24 0.29 9.31
CA PRO A 56 1.18 0.63 9.38
C PRO A 56 1.91 0.32 8.08
N PHE A 57 2.85 1.18 7.69
CA PHE A 57 3.74 0.90 6.57
C PHE A 57 4.53 -0.38 6.83
N ARG A 58 4.42 -1.33 5.91
CA ARG A 58 5.23 -2.56 5.93
C ARG A 58 6.54 -2.33 5.19
N PRO A 59 7.61 -3.09 5.50
CA PRO A 59 8.79 -3.16 4.65
C PRO A 59 8.39 -3.78 3.31
N GLU A 60 8.40 -2.98 2.23
CA GLU A 60 7.96 -3.44 0.92
C GLU A 60 9.13 -3.87 0.03
N TRP A 61 10.33 -4.03 0.58
CA TRP A 61 11.51 -4.58 -0.12
C TRP A 61 11.66 -6.09 0.05
N GLU A 62 10.96 -6.71 1.00
CA GLU A 62 10.99 -8.18 1.22
C GLU A 62 10.13 -8.95 0.21
N ARG A 63 9.21 -8.26 -0.47
CA ARG A 63 8.32 -8.87 -1.47
C ARG A 63 9.11 -9.35 -2.69
N TYR A 64 8.65 -10.46 -3.27
CA TYR A 64 9.12 -10.90 -4.57
C TYR A 64 8.62 -9.94 -5.66
N ARG A 65 9.54 -9.26 -6.35
CA ARG A 65 9.21 -8.31 -7.42
C ARG A 65 8.89 -9.06 -8.71
N ILE A 66 7.66 -8.91 -9.20
CA ILE A 66 7.19 -9.48 -10.48
C ILE A 66 7.37 -8.51 -11.67
N THR A 67 7.88 -7.31 -11.43
CA THR A 67 8.16 -6.28 -12.44
C THR A 67 9.58 -6.44 -13.01
N GLN A 68 9.95 -5.56 -13.95
CA GLN A 68 11.30 -5.52 -14.52
C GLN A 68 12.36 -5.36 -13.42
N GLN A 69 13.48 -6.08 -13.55
CA GLN A 69 14.52 -6.13 -12.50
C GLN A 69 15.16 -4.76 -12.24
N HIS A 70 15.39 -3.98 -13.30
CA HIS A 70 16.05 -2.68 -13.25
C HIS A 70 15.19 -1.57 -12.62
N ALA A 71 13.87 -1.78 -12.49
CA ALA A 71 12.94 -0.80 -11.96
C ALA A 71 12.32 -1.26 -10.63
N GLY A 72 12.13 -0.31 -9.70
CA GLY A 72 11.48 -0.55 -8.42
C GLY A 72 10.52 0.58 -8.06
N TYR A 73 9.30 0.23 -7.66
CA TYR A 73 8.36 1.19 -7.08
C TYR A 73 8.64 1.37 -5.59
N LEU A 74 8.82 2.62 -5.18
CA LEU A 74 9.04 3.02 -3.79
C LEU A 74 7.84 3.83 -3.32
N ARG A 75 6.97 3.21 -2.51
CA ARG A 75 5.80 3.90 -1.98
C ARG A 75 6.22 4.78 -0.80
N VAL A 76 6.07 6.09 -0.96
CA VAL A 76 6.52 7.08 0.03
C VAL A 76 5.41 7.59 0.93
N ALA A 77 4.14 7.49 0.51
CA ALA A 77 2.98 7.89 1.29
C ALA A 77 1.75 7.07 0.90
N GLU A 78 0.69 7.16 1.72
CA GLU A 78 -0.64 6.61 1.44
C GLU A 78 -1.74 7.60 1.83
N GLY A 79 -2.87 7.53 1.12
CA GLY A 79 -4.02 8.36 1.38
C GLY A 79 -3.87 9.77 0.82
N CYS A 80 -4.87 10.63 1.05
CA CYS A 80 -4.87 11.99 0.50
C CYS A 80 -5.83 12.89 1.29
N ASP A 81 -5.40 14.12 1.59
CA ASP A 81 -6.24 15.11 2.29
C ASP A 81 -6.92 16.11 1.33
N HIS A 82 -6.65 16.01 0.02
CA HIS A 82 -7.30 16.86 -0.98
C HIS A 82 -8.80 16.59 -1.04
N LYS A 83 -9.58 17.66 -1.20
CA LYS A 83 -11.04 17.62 -1.38
C LYS A 83 -11.42 17.73 -2.86
N CYS A 84 -10.73 16.99 -3.73
CA CYS A 84 -11.02 16.98 -5.15
C CYS A 84 -12.46 16.48 -5.39
N THR A 85 -13.27 17.24 -6.13
CA THR A 85 -14.71 16.97 -6.33
C THR A 85 -15.01 15.60 -6.95
N PHE A 86 -14.05 15.03 -7.68
CA PHE A 86 -14.17 13.74 -8.36
C PHE A 86 -13.56 12.57 -7.58
N CYS A 87 -12.74 12.84 -6.55
CA CYS A 87 -11.90 11.82 -5.94
C CYS A 87 -12.56 11.20 -4.72
N ALA A 88 -12.66 9.87 -4.71
CA ALA A 88 -13.18 9.13 -3.56
C ALA A 88 -12.08 8.68 -2.58
N ILE A 89 -10.79 8.87 -2.90
CA ILE A 89 -9.67 8.36 -2.09
C ILE A 89 -9.78 8.70 -0.60
N PRO A 90 -10.10 9.95 -0.19
CA PRO A 90 -10.15 10.28 1.23
C PRO A 90 -11.18 9.46 2.03
N SER A 91 -12.22 8.90 1.39
CA SER A 91 -13.29 8.18 2.08
C SER A 91 -12.99 6.72 2.38
N TRP A 92 -12.08 6.08 1.64
CA TRP A 92 -11.81 4.63 1.77
C TRP A 92 -10.33 4.27 1.81
N ARG A 93 -9.43 5.18 1.43
CA ARG A 93 -7.98 5.03 1.58
C ARG A 93 -7.46 5.73 2.85
N GLY A 94 -8.27 6.59 3.45
CA GLY A 94 -7.93 7.35 4.64
C GLY A 94 -7.26 8.69 4.34
N ARG A 95 -6.89 9.38 5.42
CA ARG A 95 -6.14 10.64 5.38
C ARG A 95 -4.73 10.44 4.86
N PHE A 96 -4.12 11.53 4.42
CA PHE A 96 -2.73 11.52 3.99
C PHE A 96 -1.80 11.10 5.15
N ARG A 97 -0.91 10.15 4.87
CA ARG A 97 0.13 9.67 5.80
C ARG A 97 1.43 9.46 5.04
N SER A 98 2.49 10.09 5.50
CA SER A 98 3.84 9.88 4.97
C SER A 98 4.49 8.65 5.59
N LYS A 99 5.20 7.88 4.78
CA LYS A 99 6.16 6.89 5.27
C LYS A 99 7.36 7.61 5.86
N ALA A 100 7.79 7.20 7.05
CA ALA A 100 8.91 7.82 7.74
C ALA A 100 10.18 7.83 6.89
N PHE A 101 10.94 8.93 6.92
CA PHE A 101 12.15 9.10 6.11
C PHE A 101 13.13 7.92 6.22
N SER A 102 13.41 7.45 7.43
CA SER A 102 14.31 6.30 7.66
C SER A 102 13.85 5.04 6.94
N ALA A 103 12.55 4.74 7.00
CA ALA A 103 11.96 3.59 6.34
C ALA A 103 11.98 3.72 4.80
N VAL A 104 11.81 4.94 4.26
CA VAL A 104 11.93 5.19 2.82
C VAL A 104 13.38 5.00 2.36
N MET A 105 14.35 5.55 3.09
CA MET A 105 15.78 5.42 2.77
C MET A 105 16.28 3.98 2.87
N GLU A 106 15.84 3.24 3.89
CA GLU A 106 16.16 1.82 4.02
C GLU A 106 15.63 1.02 2.82
N GLU A 107 14.37 1.24 2.45
CA GLU A 107 13.76 0.55 1.32
C GLU A 107 14.43 0.92 -0.02
N ALA A 108 14.77 2.19 -0.23
CA ALA A 108 15.52 2.64 -1.40
C ALA A 108 16.89 1.94 -1.49
N ALA A 109 17.63 1.86 -0.38
CA ALA A 109 18.92 1.18 -0.33
C ALA A 109 18.82 -0.32 -0.60
N LYS A 110 17.79 -0.99 -0.05
CA LYS A 110 17.51 -2.41 -0.29
C LYS A 110 17.13 -2.68 -1.75
N LEU A 111 16.31 -1.82 -2.35
CA LEU A 111 15.97 -1.92 -3.76
C LEU A 111 17.21 -1.76 -4.65
N ALA A 112 18.04 -0.75 -4.41
CA ALA A 112 19.30 -0.55 -5.12
C ALA A 112 20.24 -1.76 -4.98
N ALA A 113 20.41 -2.29 -3.77
CA ALA A 113 21.21 -3.49 -3.51
C ALA A 113 20.68 -4.73 -4.24
N SER A 114 19.38 -4.77 -4.58
CA SER A 114 18.77 -5.83 -5.39
C SER A 114 18.92 -5.65 -6.91
N GLY A 115 19.71 -4.67 -7.35
CA GLY A 115 19.98 -4.39 -8.77
C GLY A 115 19.01 -3.42 -9.44
N VAL A 116 18.17 -2.72 -8.67
CA VAL A 116 17.33 -1.64 -9.22
C VAL A 116 18.21 -0.44 -9.57
N THR A 117 18.11 0.05 -10.80
CA THR A 117 18.76 1.27 -11.29
C THR A 117 17.79 2.42 -11.50
N GLU A 118 16.48 2.14 -11.49
CA GLU A 118 15.40 3.12 -11.65
C GLU A 118 14.41 3.01 -10.48
N LEU A 119 14.39 4.03 -9.62
CA LEU A 119 13.43 4.14 -8.52
C LEU A 119 12.26 5.04 -8.91
N ASN A 120 11.06 4.47 -8.89
CA ASN A 120 9.81 5.15 -9.17
C ASN A 120 9.10 5.47 -7.85
N LEU A 121 9.16 6.73 -7.41
CA LEU A 121 8.46 7.19 -6.21
C LEU A 121 6.96 7.27 -6.49
N ILE A 122 6.16 6.65 -5.62
CA ILE A 122 4.70 6.61 -5.76
C ILE A 122 3.97 6.97 -4.46
N ALA A 123 2.83 7.64 -4.62
CA ALA A 123 1.80 7.90 -3.61
C ALA A 123 0.53 8.38 -4.34
N GLU A 124 -0.61 8.45 -3.66
CA GLU A 124 -1.81 9.11 -4.20
C GLU A 124 -1.55 10.61 -4.49
N ASP A 125 -0.75 11.27 -3.65
CA ASP A 125 -0.11 12.54 -3.95
C ASP A 125 1.30 12.59 -3.36
N THR A 126 2.32 12.51 -4.22
CA THR A 126 3.72 12.49 -3.78
C THR A 126 4.17 13.85 -3.22
N ASN A 127 3.55 14.95 -3.65
CA ASN A 127 3.91 16.31 -3.23
C ASN A 127 3.58 16.60 -1.76
N GLN A 128 2.69 15.81 -1.17
CA GLN A 128 2.32 15.94 0.24
C GLN A 128 3.33 15.26 1.19
N TRP A 129 4.30 14.51 0.69
CA TRP A 129 5.25 13.80 1.56
C TRP A 129 5.97 14.75 2.53
N GLY A 130 5.91 14.40 3.81
CA GLY A 130 6.46 15.14 4.94
C GLY A 130 5.61 16.31 5.45
N GLN A 131 4.50 16.67 4.80
CA GLN A 131 3.63 17.76 5.28
C GLN A 131 2.92 17.42 6.61
N ASP A 132 2.73 16.13 6.88
CA ASP A 132 2.11 15.58 8.09
C ASP A 132 3.08 15.34 9.26
N PHE A 133 4.40 15.54 9.08
CA PHE A 133 5.37 15.35 10.16
C PHE A 133 5.40 16.48 11.21
N GLY A 134 4.76 17.61 10.94
CA GLY A 134 4.73 18.74 11.86
C GLY A 134 6.08 19.48 11.97
N GLN A 135 6.34 20.08 13.14
CA GLN A 135 7.54 20.89 13.40
C GLN A 135 8.77 20.05 13.82
N GLU A 136 8.54 18.83 14.28
CA GLU A 136 9.60 17.94 14.76
C GLU A 136 10.49 17.42 13.62
N ASP A 137 9.94 17.36 12.41
CA ASP A 137 10.65 16.98 11.20
C ASP A 137 10.29 17.92 10.03
N PRO A 138 11.20 18.85 9.67
CA PRO A 138 10.96 19.82 8.62
C PRO A 138 11.18 19.25 7.21
N ARG A 139 11.57 17.98 7.06
CA ARG A 139 11.84 17.37 5.75
C ARG A 139 10.59 17.35 4.89
N ARG A 140 10.75 17.66 3.62
CA ARG A 140 9.71 17.60 2.59
C ARG A 140 10.21 16.81 1.39
N LEU A 141 9.35 16.66 0.37
CA LEU A 141 9.67 15.88 -0.82
C LEU A 141 11.03 16.23 -1.43
N ALA A 142 11.38 17.51 -1.50
CA ALA A 142 12.68 17.94 -2.05
C ALA A 142 13.87 17.37 -1.26
N ASP A 143 13.80 17.33 0.07
CA ASP A 143 14.84 16.76 0.92
C ASP A 143 14.96 15.25 0.70
N LEU A 144 13.82 14.56 0.56
CA LEU A 144 13.80 13.13 0.23
C LEU A 144 14.43 12.85 -1.13
N LEU A 145 14.10 13.65 -2.14
CA LEU A 145 14.66 13.50 -3.49
C LEU A 145 16.18 13.71 -3.50
N HIS A 146 16.66 14.75 -2.81
CA HIS A 146 18.11 14.96 -2.67
C HIS A 146 18.80 13.81 -1.93
N ALA A 147 18.17 13.27 -0.88
CA ALA A 147 18.73 12.14 -0.13
C ALA A 147 18.77 10.84 -0.93
N ILE A 148 17.79 10.58 -1.82
CA ILE A 148 17.77 9.39 -2.68
C ILE A 148 18.75 9.50 -3.84
N ALA A 149 18.95 10.72 -4.37
CA ALA A 149 19.83 10.95 -5.52
C ALA A 149 21.33 11.01 -5.15
N GLY A 150 21.65 11.31 -3.89
CA GLY A 150 23.02 11.38 -3.36
C GLY A 150 23.55 10.04 -2.90
#